data_AF-A0A2A2I793-F1
#
_entry.id   AF-A0A2A2I793-F1
#
_cell.length_a   1.000
_cell.length_b   1.000
_cell.length_c   1.000
_cell.angle_alpha   90.00
_cell.angle_beta   90.00
_cell.angle_gamma   90.00
#
_symmetry.space_group_name_H-M   'P 1'
#
loop_
_entity.id
_entity.type
_entity.pdbx_description
1 polymer ?
#
loop_
_entity_poly.entity_id
_entity_poly.type
_entity_poly.pdbx_seq_one_letter_code
_entity_poly.pdbx_strand_id
1 'polypeptide(L)'
;MSGNAQKSQLKDLIARGKEQGYLTYAEVNDHLPEDIADPDQVEDIIRMINDMGIQVTEEAPDTDELLMTDGDSAADEAAAAEAAAALAAVETDAGRTTDPVRMYMREMGTVELLTREGEIVIAKRIEEGIRDVMAAVAHFPGTVGTVIQAYERIIENEGRISDIVTGYLDPDGAEPFMPEPEPSASEDDEDDEESEKENGPDPEETRLRFKLLGEKKAAAEKALEKHGRDSKQAQKALDELGEVFAPFKLSNKAFEELVNLVRSTNEAVRENERAVMQICVKECRMPRKEFIKSFPGNETDLDWAQNAANSDKKYAAALSERVDEIARLQKRIVNIQQDVDLTVSEIKEINRRVSIGEAKARRAKKEMVEANLRLVISIAKKYTNRGLQFLDLIQEGNIGLMKAVDKFEYRRGYKFSTYATWWIRQAITRSIADQARTIRIPVHMIETINKLNRISRQMLQEMGREPTPEELGERMEMPEDKIRKVLKIAKEPISMETPIGDDEDSHLGDFIEDIQALSPVDSATAEGLRESTRSVLGGLTARESKVLRMRFGIEMNTDHTLEEVGKQFDVTRERIRQIEAKALRKLRHPSRSDHLRGFLDEQGSSS
;
A
#
# COMPACT_ATOMS: atom_id res chain seq x y z
N MET A 1 35.91 -31.31 17.03
CA MET A 1 35.86 -31.98 18.35
C MET A 1 34.87 -31.31 19.31
N SER A 2 34.53 -30.01 19.17
CA SER A 2 33.61 -29.30 20.10
C SER A 2 32.15 -29.77 20.05
N GLY A 3 31.56 -29.95 18.86
CA GLY A 3 30.12 -30.24 18.70
C GLY A 3 29.61 -31.60 19.20
N ASN A 4 30.49 -32.52 19.62
CA ASN A 4 30.08 -33.81 20.20
C ASN A 4 30.06 -33.78 21.73
N ALA A 5 30.85 -32.89 22.36
CA ALA A 5 30.82 -32.66 23.80
C ALA A 5 29.61 -31.80 24.19
N GLN A 6 29.27 -30.81 23.35
CA GLN A 6 28.13 -29.90 23.53
C GLN A 6 26.78 -30.64 23.51
N LYS A 7 26.59 -31.59 22.57
CA LYS A 7 25.43 -32.50 22.53
C LYS A 7 25.24 -33.38 23.78
N SER A 8 26.29 -33.59 24.57
CA SER A 8 26.20 -34.35 25.82
C SER A 8 25.62 -33.48 26.93
N GLN A 9 26.06 -32.22 27.05
CA GLN A 9 25.69 -31.33 28.15
C GLN A 9 24.20 -31.00 28.19
N LEU A 10 23.59 -30.69 27.04
CA LEU A 10 22.15 -30.39 26.98
C LEU A 10 21.29 -31.64 27.23
N LYS A 11 21.75 -32.81 26.80
CA LYS A 11 21.07 -34.09 27.11
C LYS A 11 21.14 -34.42 28.59
N ASP A 12 22.27 -34.15 29.22
CA ASP A 12 22.47 -34.35 30.65
C ASP A 12 21.58 -33.38 31.46
N LEU A 13 21.42 -32.12 31.00
CA LEU A 13 20.51 -31.14 31.58
C LEU A 13 19.04 -31.61 31.51
N ILE A 14 18.59 -32.09 30.35
CA ILE A 14 17.23 -32.59 30.16
C ILE A 14 16.97 -33.84 31.02
N ALA A 15 17.94 -34.75 31.13
CA ALA A 15 17.81 -35.92 31.99
C ALA A 15 17.66 -35.52 33.46
N ARG A 16 18.44 -34.53 33.91
CA ARG A 16 18.39 -34.01 35.27
C ARG A 16 17.08 -33.27 35.58
N GLY A 17 16.60 -32.45 34.64
CA GLY A 17 15.30 -31.78 34.77
C GLY A 17 14.12 -32.75 34.79
N LYS A 18 14.18 -33.87 34.05
CA LYS A 18 13.16 -34.93 34.12
C LYS A 18 13.18 -35.71 35.44
N GLU A 19 14.34 -35.88 36.05
CA GLU A 19 14.46 -36.54 37.36
C GLU A 19 14.01 -35.63 38.51
N GLN A 20 14.25 -34.32 38.39
CA GLN A 20 13.94 -33.34 39.43
C GLN A 20 12.54 -32.73 39.30
N GLY A 21 11.93 -32.77 38.11
CA GLY A 21 10.64 -32.14 37.82
C GLY A 21 10.72 -30.62 37.59
N TYR A 22 11.87 -30.00 37.84
CA TYR A 22 12.14 -28.58 37.63
C TYR A 22 13.60 -28.34 37.20
N LEU A 23 13.88 -27.16 36.67
CA LEU A 23 15.23 -26.63 36.41
C LEU A 23 15.29 -25.16 36.80
N THR A 24 16.43 -24.70 37.32
CA THR A 24 16.61 -23.27 37.61
C THR A 24 17.19 -22.51 36.41
N TYR A 25 16.90 -21.20 36.28
CA TYR A 25 17.51 -20.36 35.24
C TYR A 25 19.05 -20.40 35.28
N ALA A 26 19.64 -20.49 36.48
CA ALA A 26 21.09 -20.62 36.64
C ALA A 26 21.63 -21.94 36.05
N GLU A 27 20.96 -23.06 36.34
CA GLU A 27 21.35 -24.36 35.80
C GLU A 27 21.19 -24.45 34.29
N VAL A 28 20.13 -23.83 33.73
CA VAL A 28 19.96 -23.74 32.28
C VAL A 28 21.08 -22.91 31.66
N ASN A 29 21.41 -21.75 32.23
CA ASN A 29 22.46 -20.86 31.71
C ASN A 29 23.88 -21.45 31.81
N ASP A 30 24.18 -22.20 32.87
CA ASP A 30 25.48 -22.86 33.07
C ASP A 30 25.74 -24.01 32.08
N HIS A 31 24.68 -24.61 31.54
CA HIS A 31 24.75 -25.73 30.60
C HIS A 31 24.51 -25.31 29.14
N LEU A 32 24.24 -24.02 28.90
CA LEU A 32 24.14 -23.44 27.57
C LEU A 32 25.55 -23.11 27.02
N PRO A 33 25.82 -23.35 25.72
CA PRO A 33 27.08 -22.96 25.10
C PRO A 33 27.34 -21.45 25.17
N GLU A 34 28.59 -21.04 25.39
CA GLU A 34 29.02 -19.62 25.34
C GLU A 34 28.72 -18.94 23.99
N ASP A 35 28.50 -19.72 22.92
CA ASP A 35 28.14 -19.24 21.59
C ASP A 35 26.66 -18.78 21.49
N ILE A 36 25.79 -19.20 22.42
CA ILE A 36 24.38 -18.76 22.51
C ILE A 36 24.33 -17.55 23.45
N ALA A 37 24.69 -16.39 22.93
CA ALA A 37 24.67 -15.12 23.68
C ALA A 37 23.36 -14.33 23.50
N ASP A 38 22.46 -14.80 22.62
CA ASP A 38 21.20 -14.12 22.29
C ASP A 38 20.08 -14.48 23.30
N PRO A 39 19.53 -13.51 24.06
CA PRO A 39 18.48 -13.77 25.05
C PRO A 39 17.24 -14.46 24.47
N ASP A 40 16.86 -14.15 23.22
CA ASP A 40 15.68 -14.75 22.58
C ASP A 40 15.87 -16.25 22.31
N GLN A 41 17.10 -16.67 21.99
CA GLN A 41 17.41 -18.09 21.80
C GLN A 41 17.37 -18.84 23.13
N VAL A 42 17.79 -18.20 24.23
CA VAL A 42 17.69 -18.76 25.57
C VAL A 42 16.23 -18.91 25.99
N GLU A 43 15.39 -17.90 25.73
CA GLU A 43 13.95 -17.94 26.01
C GLU A 43 13.22 -19.01 25.16
N ASP A 44 13.57 -19.16 23.88
CA ASP A 44 13.04 -20.24 23.03
C ASP A 44 13.45 -21.63 23.55
N ILE A 45 14.68 -21.79 24.05
CA ILE A 45 15.14 -23.04 24.67
C ILE A 45 14.37 -23.32 25.97
N ILE A 46 14.14 -22.29 26.79
CA ILE A 46 13.34 -22.41 28.03
C ILE A 46 11.90 -22.79 27.69
N ARG A 47 11.29 -22.20 26.65
CA ARG A 47 9.96 -22.60 26.18
C ARG A 47 9.93 -24.06 25.75
N MET A 48 10.94 -24.52 24.98
CA MET A 48 11.05 -25.93 24.59
C MET A 48 11.22 -26.87 25.79
N ILE A 49 11.93 -26.46 26.84
CA ILE A 49 12.10 -27.24 28.07
C ILE A 49 10.77 -27.31 28.86
N ASN A 50 10.03 -26.20 28.94
CA ASN A 50 8.69 -26.18 29.53
C ASN A 50 7.69 -27.05 28.73
N ASP A 51 7.74 -27.02 27.40
CA ASP A 51 6.93 -27.89 26.51
C ASP A 51 7.25 -29.39 26.70
N MET A 52 8.46 -29.71 27.16
CA MET A 52 8.86 -31.08 27.54
C MET A 52 8.35 -31.49 28.94
N GLY A 53 7.60 -30.63 29.62
CA GLY A 53 7.02 -30.86 30.94
C GLY A 53 7.98 -30.63 32.10
N ILE A 54 9.08 -29.88 31.89
CA ILE A 54 10.04 -29.52 32.94
C ILE A 54 9.86 -28.03 33.25
N GLN A 55 9.43 -27.69 34.46
CA GLN A 55 9.20 -26.30 34.84
C GLN A 55 10.51 -25.56 35.09
N VAL A 56 10.74 -24.45 34.40
CA VAL A 56 11.91 -23.59 34.62
C VAL A 56 11.57 -22.44 35.59
N THR A 57 12.21 -22.37 36.75
CA THR A 57 11.96 -21.37 37.81
C THR A 57 13.21 -20.56 38.16
N GLU A 58 13.05 -19.35 38.72
CA GLU A 58 14.20 -18.54 39.19
C GLU A 58 14.84 -19.11 40.46
N GLU A 59 14.02 -19.57 41.40
CA GLU A 59 14.45 -20.25 42.61
C GLU A 59 13.90 -21.68 42.63
N ALA A 60 14.59 -22.59 43.32
CA ALA A 60 14.12 -23.97 43.45
C ALA A 60 12.79 -24.00 44.22
N PRO A 61 11.73 -24.60 43.66
CA PRO A 61 10.42 -24.68 44.32
C PRO A 61 10.53 -25.49 45.61
N ASP A 62 9.72 -25.10 46.62
CA ASP A 62 9.67 -25.80 47.89
C ASP A 62 9.07 -27.21 47.73
N THR A 63 9.40 -28.13 48.64
CA THR A 63 8.97 -29.53 48.54
C THR A 63 7.46 -29.71 48.48
N ASP A 64 6.70 -28.79 49.07
CA ASP A 64 5.23 -28.80 49.04
C ASP A 64 4.66 -28.30 47.70
N GLU A 65 5.38 -27.43 46.97
CA GLU A 65 4.96 -26.95 45.64
C GLU A 65 5.17 -28.04 44.58
N LEU A 66 6.28 -28.79 44.67
CA LEU A 66 6.58 -29.92 43.78
C LEU A 66 5.54 -31.05 43.88
N LEU A 67 5.00 -31.30 45.07
CA LEU A 67 3.97 -32.33 45.30
C LEU A 67 2.59 -31.94 44.74
N MET A 68 2.34 -30.65 44.50
CA MET A 68 1.07 -30.14 43.99
C MET A 68 1.02 -30.12 42.45
N THR A 69 2.18 -30.06 41.79
CA THR A 69 2.32 -30.00 40.32
C THR A 69 2.50 -31.37 39.65
N ASP A 70 2.75 -32.43 40.43
CA ASP A 70 2.90 -33.83 39.97
C ASP A 70 1.68 -34.41 39.21
N GLY A 71 0.56 -33.67 39.15
CA GLY A 71 -0.67 -34.06 38.45
C GLY A 71 -0.75 -33.70 36.96
N ASP A 72 0.07 -32.77 36.47
CA ASP A 72 -0.05 -32.23 35.10
C ASP A 72 1.06 -32.70 34.13
N SER A 73 2.02 -33.49 34.59
CA SER A 73 3.23 -33.88 33.83
C SER A 73 3.09 -35.18 33.00
N ALA A 74 1.91 -35.44 32.41
CA ALA A 74 1.76 -36.46 31.38
C ALA A 74 2.20 -35.90 30.01
N ALA A 75 3.49 -35.63 29.85
CA ALA A 75 4.05 -35.21 28.57
C ALA A 75 3.89 -36.33 27.52
N ASP A 76 3.26 -36.01 26.39
CA ASP A 76 3.13 -36.91 25.24
C ASP A 76 4.55 -37.27 24.74
N GLU A 77 4.90 -38.55 24.74
CA GLU A 77 6.27 -39.03 24.42
C GLU A 77 6.71 -38.60 23.01
N ALA A 78 5.73 -38.33 22.13
CA ALA A 78 5.92 -37.74 20.82
C ALA A 78 6.36 -36.26 20.86
N ALA A 79 5.77 -35.43 21.73
CA ALA A 79 6.11 -34.02 21.88
C ALA A 79 7.53 -33.84 22.46
N ALA A 80 7.91 -34.71 23.41
CA ALA A 80 9.26 -34.73 23.97
C ALA A 80 10.33 -35.14 22.93
N ALA A 81 9.99 -36.04 22.00
CA ALA A 81 10.88 -36.43 20.91
C ALA A 81 11.04 -35.33 19.85
N GLU A 82 9.95 -34.59 19.56
CA GLU A 82 9.96 -33.45 18.65
C GLU A 82 10.75 -32.26 19.22
N ALA A 83 10.55 -31.92 20.50
CA ALA A 83 11.30 -30.88 21.19
C ALA A 83 12.81 -31.19 21.27
N ALA A 84 13.18 -32.45 21.54
CA ALA A 84 14.58 -32.87 21.54
C ALA A 84 15.22 -32.80 20.12
N ALA A 85 14.46 -33.09 19.07
CA ALA A 85 14.91 -32.94 17.69
C ALA A 85 15.04 -31.45 17.30
N ALA A 86 14.14 -30.59 17.78
CA ALA A 86 14.18 -29.15 17.56
C ALA A 86 15.40 -28.50 18.25
N LEU A 87 15.69 -28.84 19.51
CA LEU A 87 16.87 -28.37 20.24
C LEU A 87 18.18 -28.78 19.53
N ALA A 88 18.25 -30.03 19.05
CA ALA A 88 19.40 -30.50 18.29
C ALA A 88 19.59 -29.80 16.92
N ALA A 89 18.51 -29.27 16.33
CA ALA A 89 18.56 -28.49 15.09
C ALA A 89 18.92 -27.02 15.33
N VAL A 90 18.49 -26.43 16.45
CA VAL A 90 18.89 -25.06 16.86
C VAL A 90 20.41 -24.98 17.08
N GLU A 91 21.01 -26.03 17.64
CA GLU A 91 22.46 -26.12 17.86
C GLU A 91 23.28 -26.13 16.54
N THR A 92 22.71 -26.65 15.45
CA THR A 92 23.42 -26.72 14.14
C THR A 92 23.45 -25.41 13.37
N ASP A 93 22.62 -24.43 13.74
CA ASP A 93 22.52 -23.16 13.02
C ASP A 93 22.59 -21.98 14.02
N ALA A 94 23.79 -21.72 14.53
CA ALA A 94 24.09 -20.61 15.45
C ALA A 94 23.72 -19.22 14.90
N GLY A 95 23.33 -19.11 13.62
CA GLY A 95 22.79 -17.89 13.02
C GLY A 95 21.25 -17.83 12.99
N ARG A 96 20.53 -18.83 13.50
CA ARG A 96 19.07 -18.87 13.46
C ARG A 96 18.49 -17.97 14.55
N THR A 97 18.06 -16.78 14.17
CA THR A 97 17.30 -15.86 15.02
C THR A 97 15.84 -15.82 14.57
N THR A 98 14.92 -15.72 15.53
CA THR A 98 13.49 -15.53 15.30
C THR A 98 13.13 -14.04 15.14
N ASP A 99 14.02 -13.12 15.53
CA ASP A 99 13.82 -11.67 15.40
C ASP A 99 14.00 -11.21 13.95
N PRO A 100 12.94 -10.72 13.28
CA PRO A 100 13.03 -10.22 11.91
C PRO A 100 13.97 -9.01 11.78
N VAL A 101 14.17 -8.21 12.84
CA VAL A 101 15.12 -7.09 12.82
C VAL A 101 16.54 -7.60 12.66
N ARG A 102 16.94 -8.61 13.43
CA ARG A 102 18.29 -9.22 13.30
C ARG A 102 18.49 -9.88 11.95
N MET A 103 17.48 -10.60 11.43
CA MET A 103 17.54 -11.18 10.08
C MET A 103 17.82 -10.10 9.03
N TYR A 104 17.07 -8.99 9.09
CA TYR A 104 17.22 -7.86 8.18
C TYR A 104 18.60 -7.18 8.31
N MET A 105 19.10 -6.97 9.53
CA MET A 105 20.42 -6.38 9.76
C MET A 105 21.55 -7.24 9.19
N ARG A 106 21.42 -8.56 9.29
CA ARG A 106 22.37 -9.52 8.72
C ARG A 106 22.39 -9.48 7.19
N GLU A 107 21.21 -9.54 6.56
CA GLU A 107 21.10 -9.49 5.09
C GLU A 107 21.66 -8.18 4.54
N MET A 108 21.29 -7.04 5.14
CA MET A 108 21.85 -5.75 4.78
C MET A 108 23.37 -5.68 5.04
N GLY A 109 23.85 -6.34 6.09
CA GLY A 109 25.26 -6.43 6.44
C GLY A 109 26.15 -6.97 5.31
N THR A 110 25.60 -7.80 4.43
CA THR A 110 26.32 -8.40 3.29
C THR A 110 26.68 -7.42 2.18
N VAL A 111 25.96 -6.29 2.06
CA VAL A 111 26.17 -5.31 1.00
C VAL A 111 27.19 -4.27 1.45
N GLU A 112 28.20 -3.99 0.63
CA GLU A 112 29.24 -2.98 0.94
C GLU A 112 28.71 -1.53 0.84
N LEU A 113 29.38 -0.61 1.54
CA LEU A 113 29.08 0.82 1.47
C LEU A 113 29.59 1.41 0.15
N LEU A 114 28.79 2.28 -0.47
CA LEU A 114 29.17 2.93 -1.73
C LEU A 114 30.03 4.17 -1.48
N THR A 115 31.01 4.41 -2.35
CA THR A 115 31.76 5.68 -2.41
C THR A 115 30.99 6.71 -3.25
N ARG A 116 31.34 8.00 -3.13
CA ARG A 116 30.74 9.06 -3.97
C ARG A 116 30.91 8.79 -5.47
N GLU A 117 32.06 8.25 -5.86
CA GLU A 117 32.31 7.87 -7.26
C GLU A 117 31.41 6.71 -7.69
N GLY A 118 31.23 5.71 -6.81
CA GLY A 118 30.29 4.62 -7.01
C GLY A 118 28.85 5.12 -7.18
N GLU A 119 28.40 6.09 -6.37
CA GLU A 119 27.06 6.70 -6.50
C GLU A 119 26.86 7.29 -7.90
N ILE A 120 27.86 8.01 -8.41
CA ILE A 120 27.82 8.64 -9.74
C ILE A 120 27.81 7.57 -10.84
N VAL A 121 28.62 6.52 -10.73
CA VAL A 121 28.66 5.43 -11.72
C VAL A 121 27.30 4.72 -11.81
N ILE A 122 26.66 4.45 -10.66
CA ILE A 122 25.34 3.83 -10.64
C ILE A 122 24.28 4.78 -11.21
N ALA A 123 24.32 6.08 -10.85
CA ALA A 123 23.41 7.07 -11.41
C ALA A 123 23.51 7.15 -12.96
N LYS A 124 24.73 7.15 -13.50
CA LYS A 124 24.95 7.09 -14.95
C LYS A 124 24.38 5.83 -15.59
N ARG A 125 24.55 4.66 -14.95
CA ARG A 125 23.97 3.39 -15.42
C ARG A 125 22.44 3.42 -15.42
N ILE A 126 21.82 4.12 -14.46
CA ILE A 126 20.36 4.34 -14.43
C ILE A 126 19.94 5.20 -15.62
N GLU A 127 20.60 6.35 -15.83
CA GLU A 127 20.29 7.25 -16.96
C GLU A 127 20.50 6.57 -18.31
N GLU A 128 21.57 5.80 -18.46
CA GLU A 128 21.85 5.01 -19.67
C GLU A 128 20.75 3.97 -19.93
N GLY A 129 20.29 3.24 -18.90
CA GLY A 129 19.19 2.30 -19.04
C GLY A 129 17.87 2.96 -19.45
N ILE A 130 17.58 4.17 -18.93
CA ILE A 130 16.40 4.94 -19.33
C ILE A 130 16.53 5.43 -20.77
N ARG A 131 17.70 5.94 -21.17
CA ARG A 131 17.98 6.34 -22.56
C ARG A 131 17.85 5.18 -23.54
N ASP A 132 18.35 3.99 -23.17
CA ASP A 132 18.21 2.77 -23.98
C ASP A 132 16.74 2.42 -24.22
N VAL A 133 15.88 2.59 -23.20
CA VAL A 133 14.42 2.39 -23.32
C VAL A 133 13.81 3.44 -24.25
N MET A 134 14.12 4.71 -24.03
CA MET A 134 13.57 5.81 -24.85
C MET A 134 13.98 5.67 -26.32
N ALA A 135 15.25 5.35 -26.59
CA ALA A 135 15.73 5.07 -27.95
C ALA A 135 14.98 3.90 -28.61
N ALA A 136 14.70 2.83 -27.86
CA ALA A 136 13.94 1.68 -28.37
C ALA A 136 12.46 2.03 -28.61
N VAL A 137 11.83 2.78 -27.70
CA VAL A 137 10.43 3.24 -27.83
C VAL A 137 10.26 4.15 -29.05
N ALA A 138 11.27 4.95 -29.40
CA ALA A 138 11.25 5.81 -30.60
C ALA A 138 11.14 5.02 -31.91
N HIS A 139 11.57 3.75 -31.92
CA HIS A 139 11.42 2.89 -33.09
C HIS A 139 9.97 2.41 -33.26
N PHE A 140 9.16 2.44 -32.21
CA PHE A 140 7.77 2.01 -32.28
C PHE A 140 6.90 3.11 -32.93
N PRO A 141 6.14 2.81 -34.01
CA PRO A 141 5.32 3.81 -34.67
C PRO A 141 4.31 4.49 -33.74
N GLY A 142 4.10 5.79 -33.94
CA GLY A 142 3.13 6.56 -33.17
C GLY A 142 3.61 7.08 -31.81
N THR A 143 4.62 6.47 -31.16
CA THR A 143 5.07 6.90 -29.81
C THR A 143 5.56 8.35 -29.77
N VAL A 144 6.54 8.68 -30.62
CA VAL A 144 7.08 10.05 -30.73
C VAL A 144 5.99 11.03 -31.17
N GLY A 145 5.07 10.58 -32.05
CA GLY A 145 3.93 11.38 -32.49
C GLY A 145 2.98 11.74 -31.36
N THR A 146 2.67 10.79 -30.47
CA THR A 146 1.84 11.01 -29.29
C THR A 146 2.46 12.03 -28.35
N VAL A 147 3.79 11.99 -28.15
CA VAL A 147 4.48 12.96 -27.29
C VAL A 147 4.47 14.36 -27.90
N ILE A 148 4.69 14.48 -29.21
CA ILE A 148 4.61 15.77 -29.93
C ILE A 148 3.19 16.33 -29.86
N GLN A 149 2.17 15.52 -30.13
CA GLN A 149 0.76 15.96 -30.05
C GLN A 149 0.36 16.36 -28.63
N ALA A 150 0.85 15.65 -27.62
CA ALA A 150 0.60 16.01 -26.23
C ALA A 150 1.26 17.38 -25.90
N TYR A 151 2.46 17.64 -26.40
CA TYR A 151 3.13 18.92 -26.25
C TYR A 151 2.38 20.06 -26.97
N GLU A 152 1.92 19.84 -28.20
CA GLU A 152 1.10 20.81 -28.94
C GLU A 152 -0.20 21.15 -28.18
N ARG A 153 -0.89 20.15 -27.62
CA ARG A 153 -2.09 20.37 -26.79
C ARG A 153 -1.79 21.17 -25.53
N ILE A 154 -0.62 21.01 -24.93
CA ILE A 154 -0.22 21.79 -23.75
C ILE A 154 0.00 23.26 -24.13
N ILE A 155 0.63 23.52 -25.29
CA ILE A 155 0.79 24.89 -25.80
C ILE A 155 -0.58 25.52 -26.10
N GLU A 156 -1.50 24.77 -26.69
CA GLU A 156 -2.84 25.26 -27.05
C GLU A 156 -3.73 25.53 -25.84
N ASN A 157 -3.66 24.70 -24.80
CA ASN A 157 -4.53 24.78 -23.62
C ASN A 157 -3.85 25.44 -22.41
N GLU A 158 -2.71 26.12 -22.58
CA GLU A 158 -1.94 26.76 -21.51
C GLU A 158 -1.61 25.82 -20.33
N GLY A 159 -1.27 24.56 -20.64
CA GLY A 159 -0.85 23.57 -19.64
C GLY A 159 0.59 23.77 -19.18
N ARG A 160 1.00 23.03 -18.13
CA ARG A 160 2.39 23.04 -17.65
C ARG A 160 3.25 22.06 -18.43
N ILE A 161 4.38 22.53 -18.99
CA ILE A 161 5.34 21.69 -19.73
C ILE A 161 5.83 20.50 -18.88
N SER A 162 5.98 20.70 -17.57
CA SER A 162 6.40 19.69 -16.58
C SER A 162 5.48 18.46 -16.51
N ASP A 163 4.23 18.54 -17.00
CA ASP A 163 3.31 17.41 -17.03
C ASP A 163 3.76 16.32 -18.04
N ILE A 164 4.49 16.72 -19.09
CA ILE A 164 5.03 15.80 -20.10
C ILE A 164 6.54 15.63 -19.94
N VAL A 165 7.29 16.73 -19.88
CA VAL A 165 8.76 16.72 -19.85
C VAL A 165 9.24 17.34 -18.55
N THR A 166 9.91 16.53 -17.73
CA THR A 166 10.47 16.98 -16.45
C THR A 166 11.89 17.52 -16.56
N GLY A 167 12.59 17.22 -17.68
CA GLY A 167 13.96 17.67 -17.94
C GLY A 167 14.63 16.89 -19.07
N TYR A 168 15.96 16.93 -19.12
CA TYR A 168 16.77 16.27 -20.14
C TYR A 168 17.92 15.43 -19.52
N LEU A 169 18.20 14.28 -20.13
CA LEU A 169 19.25 13.33 -19.78
C LEU A 169 20.36 13.34 -20.83
N ASP A 170 21.01 14.48 -21.03
CA ASP A 170 22.04 14.61 -22.07
C ASP A 170 23.30 13.81 -21.70
N PRO A 171 23.98 13.12 -22.64
CA PRO A 171 25.25 12.44 -22.37
C PRO A 171 26.28 13.38 -21.73
N ASP A 172 27.08 12.90 -20.77
CA ASP A 172 28.14 13.72 -20.18
C ASP A 172 29.11 14.24 -21.26
N GLY A 173 29.32 15.56 -21.29
CA GLY A 173 30.18 16.22 -22.28
C GLY A 173 29.50 16.54 -23.62
N ALA A 174 28.20 16.27 -23.77
CA ALA A 174 27.41 16.88 -24.84
C ALA A 174 27.34 18.39 -24.57
N GLU A 175 27.66 19.21 -25.57
CA GLU A 175 27.38 20.65 -25.48
C GLU A 175 25.89 20.82 -25.18
N PRO A 176 25.53 21.60 -24.14
CA PRO A 176 24.13 21.95 -23.94
C PRO A 176 23.63 22.57 -25.24
N PHE A 177 22.40 22.28 -25.63
CA PHE A 177 21.82 22.76 -26.88
C PHE A 177 21.85 24.30 -27.00
N MET A 178 22.11 25.02 -25.90
CA MET A 178 22.49 26.43 -25.85
C MET A 178 23.81 26.67 -25.09
N PRO A 179 24.66 27.62 -25.51
CA PRO A 179 25.67 28.21 -24.62
C PRO A 179 24.98 28.92 -23.44
N GLU A 180 25.69 29.10 -22.33
CA GLU A 180 25.21 29.86 -21.16
C GLU A 180 24.57 31.19 -21.60
N PRO A 181 23.42 31.60 -21.02
CA PRO A 181 22.88 32.92 -21.30
C PRO A 181 23.95 33.97 -20.93
N GLU A 182 24.24 34.89 -21.85
CA GLU A 182 25.08 36.04 -21.53
C GLU A 182 24.50 36.76 -20.31
N PRO A 183 25.35 37.25 -19.38
CA PRO A 183 24.86 37.93 -18.19
C PRO A 183 24.11 39.19 -18.62
N SER A 184 22.78 39.17 -18.54
CA SER A 184 21.98 40.37 -18.72
C SER A 184 22.29 41.29 -17.54
N ALA A 185 23.02 42.36 -17.83
CA ALA A 185 23.22 43.48 -16.93
C ALA A 185 21.87 44.19 -16.72
N SER A 186 21.24 43.92 -15.58
CA SER A 186 20.30 44.83 -14.94
C SER A 186 20.44 44.65 -13.43
N GLU A 187 21.27 45.53 -12.85
CA GLU A 187 21.18 45.89 -11.44
C GLU A 187 19.82 46.57 -11.18
N ASP A 188 19.35 46.42 -9.94
CA ASP A 188 18.21 47.08 -9.30
C ASP A 188 16.81 46.56 -9.65
N ASP A 189 16.32 45.63 -8.82
CA ASP A 189 15.14 45.89 -7.97
C ASP A 189 15.02 44.78 -6.89
N GLU A 190 15.27 45.17 -5.64
CA GLU A 190 14.94 44.40 -4.44
C GLU A 190 13.43 44.50 -4.20
N ASP A 191 12.66 43.50 -4.62
CA ASP A 191 11.36 43.20 -4.03
C ASP A 191 11.17 41.68 -3.96
N ASP A 192 11.27 41.17 -2.72
CA ASP A 192 10.99 39.81 -2.31
C ASP A 192 9.49 39.49 -2.48
N GLU A 193 9.09 39.12 -3.70
CA GLU A 193 8.00 38.16 -3.90
C GLU A 193 8.61 36.89 -4.48
N GLU A 194 8.70 35.87 -3.63
CA GLU A 194 9.16 34.51 -3.93
C GLU A 194 8.15 33.85 -4.89
N SER A 195 8.12 34.32 -6.15
CA SER A 195 7.43 33.64 -7.23
C SER A 195 8.11 32.28 -7.39
N GLU A 196 7.38 31.21 -7.10
CA GLU A 196 7.79 29.84 -7.35
C GLU A 196 8.40 29.75 -8.75
N LYS A 197 9.74 29.74 -8.86
CA LYS A 197 10.41 29.39 -10.11
C LYS A 197 9.88 28.01 -10.48
N GLU A 198 9.03 27.95 -11.50
CA GLU A 198 8.44 26.70 -11.95
C GLU A 198 9.58 25.72 -12.19
N ASN A 199 9.60 24.65 -11.39
CA ASN A 199 10.56 23.55 -11.52
C ASN A 199 10.24 22.77 -12.81
N GLY A 200 10.53 23.39 -13.96
CA GLY A 200 10.30 22.85 -15.29
C GLY A 200 11.48 23.15 -16.21
N PRO A 201 11.62 22.41 -17.32
CA PRO A 201 12.62 22.71 -18.33
C PRO A 201 12.36 24.07 -18.97
N ASP A 202 13.42 24.74 -19.43
CA ASP A 202 13.32 26.03 -20.12
C ASP A 202 12.34 25.91 -21.31
N PRO A 203 11.28 26.76 -21.37
CA PRO A 203 10.32 26.74 -22.46
C PRO A 203 10.95 26.93 -23.85
N GLU A 204 12.00 27.74 -23.97
CA GLU A 204 12.65 27.99 -25.26
C GLU A 204 13.46 26.79 -25.73
N GLU A 205 14.26 26.21 -24.83
CA GLU A 205 15.00 24.97 -25.09
C GLU A 205 14.05 23.84 -25.50
N THR A 206 12.95 23.71 -24.76
CA THR A 206 11.94 22.68 -24.99
C THR A 206 11.33 22.83 -26.38
N ARG A 207 10.92 24.04 -26.77
CA ARG A 207 10.38 24.31 -28.10
C ARG A 207 11.37 23.92 -29.21
N LEU A 208 12.65 24.23 -29.06
CA LEU A 208 13.68 23.90 -30.06
C LEU A 208 13.92 22.39 -30.16
N ARG A 209 14.00 21.69 -29.03
CA ARG A 209 14.15 20.22 -29.02
C ARG A 209 12.93 19.53 -29.63
N PHE A 210 11.70 19.98 -29.34
CA PHE A 210 10.49 19.45 -29.98
C PHE A 210 10.42 19.76 -31.48
N LYS A 211 10.90 20.91 -31.93
CA LYS A 211 11.03 21.23 -33.36
C LYS A 211 11.99 20.27 -34.07
N LEU A 212 13.18 20.04 -33.50
CA LEU A 212 14.15 19.09 -34.03
C LEU A 212 13.57 17.67 -34.07
N LEU A 213 12.86 17.27 -33.01
CA LEU A 213 12.19 15.98 -32.94
C LEU A 213 11.14 15.81 -34.06
N GLY A 214 10.35 16.85 -34.34
CA GLY A 214 9.40 16.88 -35.45
C GLY A 214 10.08 16.77 -36.83
N GLU A 215 11.19 17.48 -37.03
CA GLU A 215 11.97 17.41 -38.28
C GLU A 215 12.55 16.01 -38.52
N LYS A 216 13.14 15.39 -37.48
CA LYS A 216 13.67 14.03 -37.54
C LYS A 216 12.58 12.98 -37.71
N LYS A 217 11.42 13.15 -37.05
CA LYS A 217 10.25 12.29 -37.25
C LYS A 217 9.79 12.31 -38.70
N ALA A 218 9.62 13.49 -39.29
CA ALA A 218 9.22 13.64 -40.68
C ALA A 218 10.26 13.07 -41.66
N ALA A 219 11.55 13.16 -41.35
CA ALA A 219 12.61 12.53 -42.13
C ALA A 219 12.55 10.99 -42.05
N ALA A 220 12.30 10.44 -40.87
CA ALA A 220 12.13 9.00 -40.67
C ALA A 220 10.89 8.46 -41.40
N GLU A 221 9.74 9.13 -41.29
CA GLU A 221 8.50 8.78 -42.01
C GLU A 221 8.73 8.75 -43.54
N LYS A 222 9.38 9.79 -44.09
CA LYS A 222 9.72 9.83 -45.53
C LYS A 222 10.68 8.73 -45.95
N ALA A 223 11.64 8.36 -45.10
CA ALA A 223 12.58 7.28 -45.38
C ALA A 223 11.88 5.91 -45.36
N LEU A 224 10.95 5.70 -44.43
CA LEU A 224 10.12 4.52 -44.34
C LEU A 224 9.21 4.35 -45.57
N GLU A 225 8.54 5.42 -46.00
CA GLU A 225 7.70 5.41 -47.20
C GLU A 225 8.47 5.08 -48.48
N LYS A 226 9.70 5.59 -48.63
CA LYS A 226 10.48 5.44 -49.87
C LYS A 226 11.23 4.12 -49.99
N HIS A 227 11.82 3.66 -48.90
CA HIS A 227 12.78 2.56 -48.93
C HIS A 227 12.31 1.31 -48.18
N GLY A 228 11.18 1.39 -47.47
CA GLY A 228 10.74 0.35 -46.57
C GLY A 228 11.62 0.28 -45.32
N ARG A 229 11.06 -0.35 -44.28
CA ARG A 229 11.61 -0.38 -42.94
C ARG A 229 12.90 -1.21 -42.79
N ASP A 230 13.06 -2.24 -43.62
CA ASP A 230 14.26 -3.09 -43.65
C ASP A 230 15.47 -2.43 -44.33
N SER A 231 15.31 -1.26 -44.93
CA SER A 231 16.41 -0.56 -45.58
C SER A 231 17.38 0.05 -44.56
N LYS A 232 18.69 -0.03 -44.83
CA LYS A 232 19.71 0.61 -44.00
C LYS A 232 19.51 2.13 -43.84
N GLN A 233 18.90 2.77 -44.84
CA GLN A 233 18.61 4.21 -44.82
C GLN A 233 17.45 4.52 -43.87
N ALA A 234 16.38 3.73 -43.86
CA ALA A 234 15.29 3.88 -42.91
C ALA A 234 15.72 3.56 -41.47
N GLN A 235 16.51 2.50 -41.27
CA GLN A 235 17.09 2.18 -39.96
C GLN A 235 17.96 3.31 -39.43
N LYS A 236 18.85 3.87 -40.26
CA LYS A 236 19.66 5.03 -39.86
C LYS A 236 18.79 6.24 -39.48
N ALA A 237 17.71 6.51 -40.21
CA ALA A 237 16.80 7.61 -39.88
C ALA A 237 16.04 7.37 -38.56
N LEU A 238 15.67 6.12 -38.27
CA LEU A 238 15.07 5.72 -36.99
C LEU A 238 16.05 5.78 -35.83
N ASP A 239 17.31 5.40 -36.04
CA ASP A 239 18.38 5.54 -35.05
C ASP A 239 18.63 7.02 -34.72
N GLU A 240 18.73 7.89 -35.73
CA GLU A 240 18.85 9.35 -35.53
C GLU A 240 17.63 9.94 -34.79
N LEU A 241 16.42 9.44 -35.07
CA LEU A 241 15.22 9.82 -34.32
C LEU A 241 15.30 9.36 -32.85
N GLY A 242 15.77 8.14 -32.62
CA GLY A 242 15.98 7.57 -31.31
C GLY A 242 17.04 8.33 -30.51
N GLU A 243 18.12 8.77 -31.13
CA GLU A 243 19.17 9.58 -30.52
C GLU A 243 18.66 10.95 -30.05
N VAL A 244 17.77 11.57 -30.82
CA VAL A 244 17.13 12.85 -30.44
C VAL A 244 16.06 12.65 -29.36
N PHE A 245 15.33 11.53 -29.39
CA PHE A 245 14.28 11.25 -28.41
C PHE A 245 14.81 10.72 -27.07
N ALA A 246 15.95 10.02 -27.07
CA ALA A 246 16.50 9.38 -25.87
C ALA A 246 16.78 10.32 -24.69
N PRO A 247 17.28 11.56 -24.89
CA PRO A 247 17.53 12.50 -23.80
C PRO A 247 16.27 13.06 -23.14
N PHE A 248 15.07 12.90 -23.71
CA PHE A 248 13.86 13.46 -23.08
C PHE A 248 13.53 12.71 -21.77
N LYS A 249 13.53 13.43 -20.64
CA LYS A 249 13.10 12.90 -19.34
C LYS A 249 11.59 13.12 -19.18
N LEU A 250 10.80 12.17 -19.66
CA LEU A 250 9.35 12.23 -19.55
C LEU A 250 8.87 12.10 -18.09
N SER A 251 7.67 12.61 -17.81
CA SER A 251 6.98 12.33 -16.55
C SER A 251 6.73 10.82 -16.41
N ASN A 252 6.74 10.29 -15.19
CA ASN A 252 6.58 8.85 -14.95
C ASN A 252 5.32 8.29 -15.63
N LYS A 253 4.22 9.05 -15.61
CA LYS A 253 2.96 8.66 -16.25
C LYS A 253 3.11 8.55 -17.78
N ALA A 254 3.66 9.58 -18.43
CA ALA A 254 3.87 9.57 -19.88
C ALA A 254 4.85 8.45 -20.29
N PHE A 255 5.93 8.26 -19.53
CA PHE A 255 6.90 7.18 -19.75
C PHE A 255 6.23 5.80 -19.67
N GLU A 256 5.46 5.54 -18.62
CA GLU A 256 4.75 4.27 -18.42
C GLU A 256 3.70 4.01 -19.53
N GLU A 257 2.96 5.03 -19.95
CA GLU A 257 1.99 4.91 -21.06
C GLU A 257 2.66 4.46 -22.37
N LEU A 258 3.82 5.04 -22.72
CA LEU A 258 4.57 4.66 -23.93
C LEU A 258 5.13 3.23 -23.83
N VAL A 259 5.72 2.86 -22.69
CA VAL A 259 6.26 1.51 -22.49
C VAL A 259 5.13 0.47 -22.50
N ASN A 260 3.98 0.79 -21.91
CA ASN A 260 2.82 -0.10 -21.89
C ASN A 260 2.22 -0.32 -23.28
N LEU A 261 2.27 0.67 -24.18
CA LEU A 261 1.87 0.49 -25.58
C LEU A 261 2.72 -0.59 -26.27
N VAL A 262 4.05 -0.53 -26.13
CA VAL A 262 4.97 -1.53 -26.71
C VAL A 262 4.77 -2.92 -26.08
N ARG A 263 4.58 -2.98 -24.76
CA ARG A 263 4.40 -4.25 -24.05
C ARG A 263 3.07 -4.91 -24.36
N SER A 264 1.97 -4.15 -24.35
CA SER A 264 0.62 -4.68 -24.58
C SER A 264 0.47 -5.23 -26.00
N THR A 265 1.05 -4.55 -26.99
CA THR A 265 1.07 -5.03 -28.38
C THR A 265 1.89 -6.33 -28.52
N ASN A 266 3.07 -6.41 -27.91
CA ASN A 266 3.83 -7.67 -27.90
C ASN A 266 3.13 -8.78 -27.11
N GLU A 267 2.50 -8.50 -25.97
CA GLU A 267 1.77 -9.51 -25.18
C GLU A 267 0.55 -10.03 -25.97
N ALA A 268 -0.17 -9.17 -26.69
CA ALA A 268 -1.25 -9.59 -27.58
C ALA A 268 -0.74 -10.55 -28.68
N VAL A 269 0.44 -10.30 -29.26
CA VAL A 269 1.07 -11.25 -30.19
C VAL A 269 1.42 -12.56 -29.47
N ARG A 270 2.08 -12.50 -28.31
CA ARG A 270 2.48 -13.69 -27.53
C ARG A 270 1.30 -14.52 -27.06
N GLU A 271 0.18 -13.91 -26.70
CA GLU A 271 -1.04 -14.61 -26.31
C GLU A 271 -1.59 -15.46 -27.46
N ASN A 272 -1.67 -14.89 -28.66
CA ASN A 272 -2.07 -15.63 -29.86
C ASN A 272 -1.06 -16.74 -30.20
N GLU A 273 0.25 -16.51 -30.08
CA GLU A 273 1.28 -17.55 -30.27
C GLU A 273 1.14 -18.71 -29.26
N ARG A 274 0.89 -18.40 -27.99
CA ARG A 274 0.69 -19.40 -26.93
C ARG A 274 -0.57 -20.21 -27.18
N ALA A 275 -1.65 -19.57 -27.65
CA ALA A 275 -2.88 -20.25 -28.03
C ALA A 275 -2.64 -21.22 -29.21
N VAL A 276 -1.93 -20.79 -30.26
CA VAL A 276 -1.55 -21.68 -31.38
C VAL A 276 -0.66 -22.83 -30.89
N MET A 277 0.32 -22.55 -30.02
CA MET A 277 1.18 -23.59 -29.44
C MET A 277 0.36 -24.59 -28.61
N GLN A 278 -0.62 -24.13 -27.84
CA GLN A 278 -1.47 -24.98 -27.02
C GLN A 278 -2.29 -25.94 -27.91
N ILE A 279 -2.92 -25.42 -28.97
CA ILE A 279 -3.67 -26.25 -29.93
C ILE A 279 -2.75 -27.28 -30.60
N CYS A 280 -1.60 -26.84 -31.14
CA CYS A 280 -0.69 -27.72 -31.85
C CYS A 280 -0.05 -28.79 -30.94
N VAL A 281 0.46 -28.41 -29.76
CA VAL A 281 1.24 -29.31 -28.90
C VAL A 281 0.36 -30.15 -27.99
N LYS A 282 -0.65 -29.54 -27.35
CA LYS A 282 -1.46 -30.22 -26.34
C LYS A 282 -2.61 -31.02 -26.96
N GLU A 283 -3.33 -30.40 -27.91
CA GLU A 283 -4.52 -31.02 -28.50
C GLU A 283 -4.15 -31.91 -29.70
N CYS A 284 -3.33 -31.40 -30.62
CA CYS A 284 -2.93 -32.15 -31.82
C CYS A 284 -1.74 -33.10 -31.58
N ARG A 285 -1.14 -33.08 -30.37
CA ARG A 285 0.03 -33.90 -29.97
C ARG A 285 1.26 -33.70 -30.86
N MET A 286 1.44 -32.51 -31.45
CA MET A 286 2.67 -32.15 -32.16
C MET A 286 3.85 -32.06 -31.16
N PRO A 287 5.00 -32.68 -31.44
CA PRO A 287 6.18 -32.50 -30.60
C PRO A 287 6.59 -31.03 -30.48
N ARG A 288 6.80 -30.54 -29.26
CA ARG A 288 7.17 -29.12 -29.02
C ARG A 288 8.41 -28.67 -29.80
N LYS A 289 9.41 -29.55 -29.96
CA LYS A 289 10.63 -29.25 -30.75
C LYS A 289 10.33 -28.97 -32.21
N GLU A 290 9.33 -29.64 -32.75
CA GLU A 290 8.92 -29.50 -34.14
C GLU A 290 8.17 -28.18 -34.34
N PHE A 291 7.23 -27.85 -33.45
CA PHE A 291 6.55 -26.56 -33.45
C PHE A 291 7.53 -25.39 -33.39
N ILE A 292 8.50 -25.42 -32.47
CA ILE A 292 9.51 -24.36 -32.33
C ILE A 292 10.38 -24.22 -33.58
N LYS A 293 10.56 -25.29 -34.36
CA LYS A 293 11.32 -25.24 -35.61
C LYS A 293 10.50 -24.70 -36.78
N SER A 294 9.19 -24.96 -36.80
CA SER A 294 8.33 -24.68 -37.96
C SER A 294 7.50 -23.41 -37.85
N PHE A 295 7.14 -22.96 -36.64
CA PHE A 295 6.20 -21.85 -36.44
C PHE A 295 6.86 -20.45 -36.42
N PRO A 296 8.02 -20.24 -35.77
CA PRO A 296 8.71 -18.94 -35.85
C PRO A 296 9.08 -18.59 -37.29
N GLY A 297 8.72 -17.39 -37.75
CA GLY A 297 8.82 -16.94 -39.14
C GLY A 297 7.56 -17.16 -39.98
N ASN A 298 6.62 -17.97 -39.50
CA ASN A 298 5.33 -18.26 -40.15
C ASN A 298 4.15 -17.79 -39.29
N GLU A 299 4.36 -16.83 -38.38
CA GLU A 299 3.30 -16.32 -37.51
C GLU A 299 2.15 -15.66 -38.28
N THR A 300 2.44 -15.20 -39.51
CA THR A 300 1.55 -14.45 -40.38
C THR A 300 1.11 -15.25 -41.61
N ASP A 301 1.72 -16.41 -41.83
CA ASP A 301 1.40 -17.31 -42.94
C ASP A 301 0.15 -18.12 -42.61
N LEU A 302 -0.98 -17.74 -43.19
CA LEU A 302 -2.27 -18.43 -43.00
C LEU A 302 -2.28 -19.85 -43.59
N ASP A 303 -1.41 -20.13 -44.56
CA ASP A 303 -1.32 -21.43 -45.22
C ASP A 303 -0.42 -22.40 -44.44
N TRP A 304 0.37 -21.91 -43.48
CA TRP A 304 1.26 -22.73 -42.66
C TRP A 304 0.53 -23.90 -41.98
N ALA A 305 -0.63 -23.63 -41.38
CA ALA A 305 -1.41 -24.63 -40.67
C ALA A 305 -1.94 -25.71 -41.64
N GLN A 306 -2.38 -25.29 -42.83
CA GLN A 306 -2.83 -26.21 -43.88
C GLN A 306 -1.67 -27.05 -44.43
N ASN A 307 -0.50 -26.45 -44.64
CA ASN A 307 0.71 -27.14 -45.09
C ASN A 307 1.21 -28.15 -44.05
N ALA A 308 1.14 -27.81 -42.77
CA ALA A 308 1.47 -28.71 -41.68
C ALA A 308 0.47 -29.88 -41.56
N ALA A 309 -0.82 -29.63 -41.85
CA ALA A 309 -1.87 -30.65 -41.86
C ALA A 309 -1.80 -31.58 -43.08
N ASN A 310 -1.19 -31.15 -44.18
CA ASN A 310 -0.96 -31.97 -45.37
C ASN A 310 0.31 -32.85 -45.28
N SER A 311 1.02 -32.84 -44.15
CA SER A 311 2.21 -33.68 -43.95
C SER A 311 1.86 -35.11 -43.52
N ASP A 312 2.68 -36.10 -43.89
CA ASP A 312 2.49 -37.53 -43.52
C ASP A 312 2.76 -37.85 -42.02
N LYS A 313 2.55 -36.87 -41.13
CA LYS A 313 2.89 -36.98 -39.70
C LYS A 313 1.68 -37.34 -38.87
N LYS A 314 1.92 -37.99 -37.72
CA LYS A 314 0.85 -38.50 -36.83
C LYS A 314 -0.10 -37.43 -36.30
N TYR A 315 0.36 -36.18 -36.19
CA TYR A 315 -0.44 -35.06 -35.71
C TYR A 315 -1.27 -34.38 -36.83
N ALA A 316 -1.03 -34.73 -38.10
CA ALA A 316 -1.61 -34.04 -39.25
C ALA A 316 -3.14 -34.16 -39.30
N ALA A 317 -3.69 -35.33 -38.99
CA ALA A 317 -5.14 -35.57 -38.94
C ALA A 317 -5.85 -34.80 -37.80
N ALA A 318 -5.18 -34.62 -36.66
CA ALA A 318 -5.73 -33.81 -35.56
C ALA A 318 -5.60 -32.30 -35.87
N LEU A 319 -4.54 -31.92 -36.57
CA LEU A 319 -4.30 -30.54 -36.99
C LEU A 319 -5.32 -30.10 -38.05
N SER A 320 -5.71 -30.97 -38.98
CA SER A 320 -6.69 -30.65 -40.05
C SER A 320 -8.06 -30.23 -39.51
N GLU A 321 -8.50 -30.78 -38.37
CA GLU A 321 -9.75 -30.39 -37.70
C GLU A 321 -9.68 -29.00 -37.04
N ARG A 322 -8.47 -28.47 -36.80
CA ARG A 322 -8.21 -27.23 -36.06
C ARG A 322 -7.54 -26.14 -36.88
N VAL A 323 -7.38 -26.34 -38.20
CA VAL A 323 -6.76 -25.36 -39.12
C VAL A 323 -7.49 -24.02 -39.06
N ASP A 324 -8.83 -24.03 -39.08
CA ASP A 324 -9.63 -22.80 -39.04
C ASP A 324 -9.41 -21.99 -37.76
N GLU A 325 -9.21 -22.67 -36.63
CA GLU A 325 -8.96 -22.03 -35.34
C GLU A 325 -7.57 -21.40 -35.30
N ILE A 326 -6.55 -22.10 -35.82
CA ILE A 326 -5.19 -21.59 -35.95
C ILE A 326 -5.14 -20.41 -36.93
N ALA A 327 -5.80 -20.51 -38.09
CA ALA A 327 -5.87 -19.44 -39.07
C ALA A 327 -6.57 -18.19 -38.52
N ARG A 328 -7.59 -18.34 -37.66
CA ARG A 328 -8.21 -17.20 -36.94
C ARG A 328 -7.22 -16.51 -36.01
N LEU A 329 -6.40 -17.26 -35.29
CA LEU A 329 -5.36 -16.70 -34.40
C LEU A 329 -4.25 -16.01 -35.19
N GLN A 330 -3.77 -16.63 -36.28
CA GLN A 330 -2.80 -16.00 -37.18
C GLN A 330 -3.38 -14.74 -37.84
N LYS A 331 -4.67 -14.73 -38.20
CA LYS A 331 -5.35 -13.53 -38.70
C LYS A 331 -5.41 -12.41 -37.67
N ARG A 332 -5.57 -12.72 -36.37
CA ARG A 332 -5.45 -11.71 -35.30
C ARG A 332 -4.04 -11.13 -35.23
N ILE A 333 -3.00 -11.96 -35.37
CA ILE A 333 -1.62 -11.50 -35.44
C ILE A 333 -1.42 -10.57 -36.65
N VAL A 334 -1.95 -10.93 -37.82
CA VAL A 334 -1.91 -10.09 -39.03
C VAL A 334 -2.61 -8.74 -38.80
N ASN A 335 -3.78 -8.73 -38.15
CA ASN A 335 -4.46 -7.48 -37.80
C ASN A 335 -3.58 -6.59 -36.89
N ILE A 336 -2.93 -7.17 -35.88
CA ILE A 336 -2.01 -6.43 -35.00
C ILE A 336 -0.85 -5.83 -35.80
N GLN A 337 -0.31 -6.54 -36.79
CA GLN A 337 0.73 -5.98 -37.66
C GLN A 337 0.23 -4.82 -38.51
N GLN A 338 -1.01 -4.90 -39.01
CA GLN A 338 -1.63 -3.83 -39.79
C GLN A 338 -1.95 -2.61 -38.94
N ASP A 339 -2.35 -2.81 -37.69
CA ASP A 339 -2.66 -1.70 -36.77
C ASP A 339 -1.42 -0.91 -36.35
N VAL A 340 -0.25 -1.57 -36.28
CA VAL A 340 1.00 -1.00 -35.77
C VAL A 340 2.03 -0.72 -36.89
N ASP A 341 1.78 -1.20 -38.12
CA ASP A 341 2.72 -1.16 -39.26
C ASP A 341 4.10 -1.74 -38.94
N LEU A 342 4.13 -2.85 -38.19
CA LEU A 342 5.35 -3.56 -37.80
C LEU A 342 5.28 -5.07 -38.06
N THR A 343 6.43 -5.67 -38.38
CA THR A 343 6.54 -7.13 -38.41
C THR A 343 6.54 -7.72 -37.00
N VAL A 344 6.08 -8.97 -36.84
CA VAL A 344 6.12 -9.68 -35.55
C VAL A 344 7.53 -9.73 -34.97
N SER A 345 8.54 -9.94 -35.82
CA SER A 345 9.96 -9.96 -35.43
C SER A 345 10.42 -8.60 -34.88
N GLU A 346 10.00 -7.50 -35.51
CA GLU A 346 10.33 -6.15 -35.04
C GLU A 346 9.63 -5.80 -33.74
N ILE A 347 8.34 -6.12 -33.59
CA ILE A 347 7.60 -5.91 -32.33
C ILE A 347 8.33 -6.62 -31.18
N LYS A 348 8.74 -7.87 -31.40
CA LYS A 348 9.50 -8.66 -30.42
C LYS A 348 10.87 -8.05 -30.13
N GLU A 349 11.61 -7.61 -31.14
CA GLU A 349 12.95 -7.04 -30.96
C GLU A 349 12.92 -5.66 -30.27
N ILE A 350 11.97 -4.80 -30.63
CA ILE A 350 11.76 -3.51 -29.94
C ILE A 350 11.40 -3.76 -28.46
N ASN A 351 10.44 -4.66 -28.19
CA ASN A 351 10.08 -4.99 -26.81
C ASN A 351 11.25 -5.64 -26.04
N ARG A 352 12.10 -6.42 -26.72
CA ARG A 352 13.33 -6.97 -26.13
C ARG A 352 14.32 -5.88 -25.76
N ARG A 353 14.57 -4.90 -26.64
CA ARG A 353 15.43 -3.74 -26.35
C ARG A 353 14.91 -2.93 -25.15
N VAL A 354 13.60 -2.64 -25.12
CA VAL A 354 12.94 -1.99 -23.98
C VAL A 354 13.16 -2.80 -22.69
N SER A 355 12.90 -4.10 -22.72
CA SER A 355 13.06 -4.97 -21.54
C SER A 355 14.50 -5.00 -21.02
N ILE A 356 15.50 -4.98 -21.91
CA ILE A 356 16.92 -4.94 -21.55
C ILE A 356 17.28 -3.60 -20.88
N GLY A 357 16.86 -2.46 -21.46
CA GLY A 357 17.09 -1.14 -20.89
C GLY A 357 16.44 -0.99 -19.51
N GLU A 358 15.20 -1.45 -19.35
CA GLU A 358 14.52 -1.44 -18.05
C GLU A 358 15.17 -2.36 -17.03
N ALA A 359 15.64 -3.55 -17.44
CA ALA A 359 16.35 -4.45 -16.55
C ALA A 359 17.69 -3.84 -16.08
N LYS A 360 18.40 -3.13 -16.96
CA LYS A 360 19.62 -2.40 -16.64
C LYS A 360 19.35 -1.27 -15.64
N ALA A 361 18.35 -0.42 -15.89
CA ALA A 361 17.96 0.66 -14.99
C ALA A 361 17.48 0.13 -13.63
N ARG A 362 16.61 -0.89 -13.62
CA ARG A 362 16.06 -1.50 -12.40
C ARG A 362 17.15 -2.15 -11.55
N ARG A 363 18.10 -2.86 -12.18
CA ARG A 363 19.24 -3.46 -11.46
C ARG A 363 20.11 -2.39 -10.82
N ALA A 364 20.43 -1.32 -11.56
CA ALA A 364 21.20 -0.21 -11.03
C ALA A 364 20.47 0.53 -9.89
N LYS A 365 19.16 0.77 -10.00
CA LYS A 365 18.34 1.31 -8.91
C LYS A 365 18.36 0.42 -7.68
N LYS A 366 18.20 -0.91 -7.85
CA LYS A 366 18.26 -1.88 -6.77
C LYS A 366 19.61 -1.84 -6.05
N GLU A 367 20.72 -1.86 -6.80
CA GLU A 367 22.08 -1.74 -6.28
C GLU A 367 22.27 -0.44 -5.48
N MET A 368 21.73 0.68 -5.98
CA MET A 368 21.76 1.97 -5.28
C MET A 368 20.98 1.95 -3.96
N VAL A 369 19.80 1.34 -3.94
CA VAL A 369 18.96 1.22 -2.73
C VAL A 369 19.65 0.33 -1.70
N GLU A 370 20.13 -0.85 -2.11
CA GLU A 370 20.80 -1.84 -1.24
C GLU A 370 22.02 -1.24 -0.53
N ALA A 371 22.86 -0.49 -1.25
CA ALA A 371 24.03 0.15 -0.67
C ALA A 371 23.68 1.24 0.38
N ASN A 372 22.47 1.80 0.32
CA ASN A 372 22.01 2.91 1.17
C ASN A 372 21.02 2.50 2.27
N LEU A 373 20.71 1.22 2.45
CA LEU A 373 19.79 0.75 3.51
C LEU A 373 20.25 1.15 4.93
N ARG A 374 21.58 1.21 5.17
CA ARG A 374 22.15 1.65 6.46
C ARG A 374 21.81 3.09 6.79
N LEU A 375 21.71 3.96 5.78
CA LEU A 375 21.31 5.35 5.96
C LEU A 375 19.88 5.43 6.51
N VAL A 376 18.96 4.62 5.97
CA VAL A 376 17.56 4.58 6.42
C VAL A 376 17.48 4.21 7.90
N ILE A 377 18.19 3.17 8.32
CA ILE A 377 18.24 2.73 9.73
C ILE A 377 18.76 3.86 10.63
N SER A 378 19.83 4.54 10.24
CA SER A 378 20.42 5.63 11.03
C SER A 378 19.43 6.80 11.23
N ILE A 379 18.52 7.02 10.28
CA ILE A 379 17.47 8.03 10.37
C ILE A 379 16.29 7.51 11.19
N ALA A 380 15.82 6.29 10.91
CA ALA A 380 14.68 5.65 11.58
C ALA A 380 14.89 5.47 13.09
N LYS A 381 16.13 5.22 13.54
CA LYS A 381 16.48 5.14 14.96
C LYS A 381 16.09 6.38 15.78
N LYS A 382 15.94 7.56 15.16
CA LYS A 382 15.52 8.81 15.85
C LYS A 382 14.00 8.89 16.08
N TYR A 383 13.26 7.98 15.48
CA TYR A 383 11.80 7.93 15.48
C TYR A 383 11.23 6.68 16.17
N THR A 384 12.09 5.88 16.80
CA THR A 384 11.65 4.79 17.68
C THR A 384 10.81 5.34 18.83
N ASN A 385 9.91 4.52 19.36
CA ASN A 385 9.03 4.86 20.49
C ASN A 385 8.04 6.01 20.20
N ARG A 386 7.59 6.14 18.94
CA ARG A 386 6.55 7.11 18.53
C ARG A 386 5.23 6.45 18.11
N GLY A 387 4.96 5.24 18.61
CA GLY A 387 3.73 4.48 18.33
C GLY A 387 3.79 3.51 17.15
N LEU A 388 4.89 3.49 16.38
CA LEU A 388 5.10 2.54 15.29
C LEU A 388 6.31 1.64 15.55
N GLN A 389 6.25 0.38 15.12
CA GLN A 389 7.35 -0.58 15.30
C GLN A 389 8.58 -0.14 14.48
N PHE A 390 9.78 -0.52 14.94
CA PHE A 390 11.02 -0.15 14.29
C PHE A 390 11.13 -0.69 12.85
N LEU A 391 10.64 -1.91 12.58
CA LEU A 391 10.61 -2.49 11.24
C LEU A 391 9.76 -1.67 10.27
N ASP A 392 8.57 -1.26 10.69
CA ASP A 392 7.66 -0.46 9.88
C ASP A 392 8.27 0.90 9.54
N LEU A 393 8.93 1.55 10.52
CA LEU A 393 9.69 2.79 10.28
C LEU A 393 10.80 2.60 9.23
N ILE A 394 11.50 1.46 9.27
CA ILE A 394 12.53 1.13 8.27
C ILE A 394 11.89 0.93 6.90
N GLN A 395 10.78 0.20 6.80
CA GLN A 395 10.12 -0.06 5.51
C GLN A 395 9.60 1.23 4.86
N GLU A 396 8.97 2.10 5.65
CA GLU A 396 8.49 3.40 5.16
C GLU A 396 9.67 4.31 4.77
N GLY A 397 10.76 4.24 5.53
CA GLY A 397 12.02 4.87 5.16
C GLY A 397 12.63 4.33 3.87
N ASN A 398 12.56 3.03 3.62
CA ASN A 398 13.03 2.37 2.39
C ASN A 398 12.19 2.80 1.19
N ILE A 399 10.87 2.94 1.35
CA ILE A 399 9.98 3.51 0.31
C ILE A 399 10.38 4.96 0.01
N GLY A 400 10.68 5.75 1.03
CA GLY A 400 11.23 7.10 0.88
C GLY A 400 12.57 7.12 0.14
N LEU A 401 13.47 6.18 0.45
CA LEU A 401 14.76 6.01 -0.23
C LEU A 401 14.58 5.65 -1.71
N MET A 402 13.67 4.74 -2.04
CA MET A 402 13.37 4.39 -3.44
C MET A 402 12.91 5.62 -4.25
N LYS A 403 12.04 6.44 -3.68
CA LYS A 403 11.61 7.72 -4.29
C LYS A 403 12.77 8.69 -4.47
N ALA A 404 13.71 8.72 -3.52
CA ALA A 404 14.91 9.55 -3.62
C ALA A 404 15.83 9.07 -4.75
N VAL A 405 16.03 7.76 -4.91
CA VAL A 405 16.83 7.17 -6.00
C VAL A 405 16.23 7.51 -7.37
N ASP A 406 14.90 7.45 -7.51
CA ASP A 406 14.23 7.78 -8.78
C ASP A 406 14.39 9.25 -9.21
N LYS A 407 14.52 10.17 -8.25
CA LYS A 407 14.59 11.61 -8.48
C LYS A 407 15.99 12.20 -8.31
N PHE A 408 17.00 11.38 -8.03
CA PHE A 408 18.34 11.86 -7.76
C PHE A 408 19.02 12.38 -9.02
N GLU A 409 19.61 13.56 -8.93
CA GLU A 409 20.35 14.23 -10.02
C GLU A 409 21.79 14.47 -9.58
N TYR A 410 22.71 13.64 -10.08
CA TYR A 410 24.13 13.73 -9.70
C TYR A 410 24.82 15.01 -10.23
N ARG A 411 24.28 15.62 -11.29
CA ARG A 411 24.82 16.83 -11.94
C ARG A 411 24.79 18.07 -11.04
N ARG A 412 23.89 18.10 -10.04
CA ARG A 412 23.86 19.18 -9.03
C ARG A 412 25.07 19.15 -8.09
N GLY A 413 25.88 18.08 -8.12
CA GLY A 413 27.13 17.97 -7.37
C GLY A 413 26.99 17.59 -5.89
N TYR A 414 25.77 17.56 -5.35
CA TYR A 414 25.49 17.13 -3.98
C TYR A 414 25.63 15.61 -3.80
N LYS A 415 26.01 15.16 -2.59
CA LYS A 415 26.06 13.74 -2.24
C LYS A 415 24.64 13.16 -2.17
N PHE A 416 24.49 11.87 -2.52
CA PHE A 416 23.19 11.22 -2.49
C PHE A 416 22.57 11.22 -1.09
N SER A 417 23.37 10.99 -0.05
CA SER A 417 22.90 10.95 1.35
C SER A 417 22.22 12.25 1.80
N THR A 418 22.71 13.42 1.37
CA THR A 418 22.10 14.72 1.67
C THR A 418 20.69 14.81 1.10
N TYR A 419 20.51 14.38 -0.15
CA TYR A 419 19.22 14.40 -0.84
C TYR A 419 18.26 13.35 -0.27
N ALA A 420 18.73 12.11 -0.11
CA ALA A 420 17.94 10.98 0.36
C ALA A 420 17.42 11.20 1.79
N THR A 421 18.20 11.86 2.66
CA THR A 421 17.79 12.13 4.05
C THR A 421 16.46 12.88 4.14
N TRP A 422 16.18 13.80 3.20
CA TRP A 422 14.92 14.56 3.20
C TRP A 422 13.73 13.64 2.88
N TRP A 423 13.83 12.86 1.81
CA TRP A 423 12.77 11.91 1.40
C TRP A 423 12.53 10.81 2.43
N ILE A 424 13.58 10.25 3.01
CA ILE A 424 13.48 9.22 4.06
C ILE A 424 12.78 9.81 5.29
N ARG A 425 13.20 10.99 5.74
CA ARG A 425 12.60 11.66 6.90
C ARG A 425 11.12 11.98 6.65
N GLN A 426 10.79 12.48 5.46
CA GLN A 426 9.43 12.83 5.09
C GLN A 426 8.52 11.59 5.08
N ALA A 427 8.99 10.49 4.49
CA ALA A 427 8.24 9.23 4.45
C ALA A 427 7.97 8.69 5.87
N ILE A 428 9.01 8.62 6.71
CA ILE A 428 8.90 8.15 8.11
C ILE A 428 7.95 9.05 8.90
N THR A 429 8.12 10.37 8.84
CA THR A 429 7.29 11.32 9.60
C THR A 429 5.83 11.25 9.16
N ARG A 430 5.59 11.08 7.86
CA ARG A 430 4.24 10.92 7.31
C ARG A 430 3.60 9.60 7.73
N SER A 431 4.33 8.48 7.69
CA SER A 431 3.80 7.18 8.15
C SER A 431 3.43 7.23 9.64
N ILE A 432 4.27 7.82 10.49
CA ILE A 432 3.96 8.00 11.92
C ILE A 432 2.65 8.80 12.08
N ALA A 433 2.51 9.89 11.33
CA ALA A 433 1.29 10.70 11.40
C ALA A 433 0.05 9.93 10.90
N ASP A 434 0.22 9.10 9.87
CA ASP A 434 -0.88 8.43 9.20
C ASP A 434 -1.34 7.13 9.88
N GLN A 435 -0.43 6.39 10.52
CA GLN A 435 -0.63 5.00 10.99
C GLN A 435 -0.38 4.77 12.49
N ALA A 436 0.39 5.62 13.18
CA ALA A 436 0.83 5.31 14.56
C ALA A 436 -0.26 5.41 15.63
N ARG A 437 -1.48 5.87 15.28
CA ARG A 437 -2.60 6.02 16.21
C ARG A 437 -3.76 5.14 15.79
N THR A 438 -4.45 4.55 16.78
CA THR A 438 -5.68 3.77 16.58
C THR A 438 -6.77 4.58 15.89
N ILE A 439 -6.92 5.84 16.28
CA ILE A 439 -7.83 6.79 15.64
C ILE A 439 -6.98 7.72 14.77
N ARG A 440 -7.18 7.64 13.45
CA ARG A 440 -6.45 8.44 12.47
C ARG A 440 -6.76 9.93 12.64
N ILE A 441 -5.71 10.73 12.78
CA ILE A 441 -5.78 12.20 12.84
C ILE A 441 -5.10 12.77 11.58
N PRO A 442 -5.69 13.77 10.90
CA PRO A 442 -5.04 14.42 9.76
C PRO A 442 -3.65 15.00 10.09
N VAL A 443 -2.71 14.96 9.13
CA VAL A 443 -1.30 15.35 9.32
C VAL A 443 -1.14 16.78 9.90
N HIS A 444 -1.87 17.75 9.37
CA HIS A 444 -1.80 19.15 9.85
C HIS A 444 -2.23 19.32 11.32
N MET A 445 -3.14 18.46 11.81
CA MET A 445 -3.52 18.46 13.22
C MET A 445 -2.42 17.86 14.09
N ILE A 446 -1.72 16.83 13.62
CA ILE A 446 -0.57 16.24 14.32
C ILE A 446 0.60 17.23 14.37
N GLU A 447 0.85 17.98 13.29
CA GLU A 447 1.83 19.08 13.29
C GLU A 447 1.47 20.15 14.33
N THR A 448 0.19 20.51 14.42
CA THR A 448 -0.31 21.45 15.43
C THR A 448 -0.10 20.92 16.86
N ILE A 449 -0.41 19.64 17.11
CA ILE A 449 -0.17 18.98 18.41
C ILE A 449 1.33 18.99 18.75
N ASN A 450 2.20 18.66 17.80
CA ASN A 450 3.64 18.66 18.02
C ASN A 450 4.20 20.07 18.27
N LYS A 451 3.66 21.09 17.59
CA LYS A 451 3.99 22.50 17.84
C LYS A 451 3.56 22.91 19.24
N LEU A 452 2.34 22.55 19.65
CA LEU A 452 1.83 22.77 21.00
C LEU A 452 2.72 22.09 22.05
N ASN A 453 3.04 20.81 21.90
CA ASN A 453 3.92 20.08 22.82
C ASN A 453 5.35 20.64 22.88
N ARG A 454 5.83 21.27 21.81
CA ARG A 454 7.14 21.94 21.82
C ARG A 454 7.09 23.24 22.63
N ILE A 455 6.09 24.08 22.36
CA ILE A 455 5.89 25.36 23.06
C ILE A 455 5.56 25.12 24.53
N SER A 456 4.70 24.14 24.84
CA SER A 456 4.37 23.76 26.22
C SER A 456 5.59 23.34 27.02
N ARG A 457 6.54 22.60 26.40
CA ARG A 457 7.81 22.24 27.06
C ARG A 457 8.74 23.45 27.27
N GLN A 458 8.79 24.38 26.31
CA GLN A 458 9.54 25.63 26.47
C GLN A 458 8.97 26.48 27.61
N MET A 459 7.65 26.67 27.63
CA MET A 459 6.97 27.42 28.69
C MET A 459 7.09 26.76 30.06
N LEU A 460 7.07 25.42 30.13
CA LEU A 460 7.32 24.69 31.37
C LEU A 460 8.73 24.97 31.90
N GLN A 461 9.73 25.04 31.03
CA GLN A 461 11.10 25.38 31.41
C GLN A 461 11.26 26.85 31.82
N GLU A 462 10.53 27.77 31.20
CA GLU A 462 10.57 29.21 31.51
C GLU A 462 9.78 29.56 32.79
N MET A 463 8.59 28.99 32.97
CA MET A 463 7.68 29.32 34.07
C MET A 463 7.81 28.39 35.28
N GLY A 464 8.43 27.22 35.13
CA GLY A 464 8.55 26.20 36.18
C GLY A 464 7.24 25.50 36.56
N ARG A 465 6.16 25.71 35.80
CA ARG A 465 4.85 25.04 35.94
C ARG A 465 4.25 24.74 34.57
N GLU A 466 3.26 23.85 34.52
CA GLU A 466 2.49 23.61 33.29
C GLU A 466 1.73 24.90 32.86
N PRO A 467 1.79 25.26 31.56
CA PRO A 467 1.10 26.43 31.04
C PRO A 467 -0.40 26.17 30.92
N THR A 468 -1.20 27.20 31.15
CA THR A 468 -2.65 27.14 30.97
C THR A 468 -3.03 27.21 29.48
N PRO A 469 -4.22 26.71 29.07
CA PRO A 469 -4.67 26.80 27.69
C PRO A 469 -4.75 28.25 27.15
N GLU A 470 -5.03 29.22 28.02
CA GLU A 470 -5.05 30.65 27.69
C GLU A 470 -3.65 31.16 27.33
N GLU A 471 -2.65 30.86 28.17
CA GLU A 471 -1.25 31.23 27.95
C GLU A 471 -0.66 30.56 26.69
N LEU A 472 -1.03 29.30 26.44
CA LEU A 472 -0.68 28.61 25.19
C LEU A 472 -1.34 29.27 23.97
N GLY A 473 -2.58 29.77 24.12
CA GLY A 473 -3.33 30.51 23.10
C GLY A 473 -2.63 31.76 22.64
N GLU A 474 -2.23 32.57 23.61
CA GLU A 474 -1.48 33.80 23.38
C GLU A 474 -0.14 33.51 22.68
N ARG A 475 0.61 32.50 23.18
CA ARG A 475 1.93 32.17 22.61
C ARG A 475 1.89 31.54 21.21
N MET A 476 0.81 30.84 20.89
CA MET A 476 0.59 30.20 19.60
C MET A 476 -0.20 31.06 18.60
N GLU A 477 -0.70 32.22 19.02
CA GLU A 477 -1.61 33.08 18.25
C GLU A 477 -2.89 32.33 17.80
N MET A 478 -3.43 31.50 18.68
CA MET A 478 -4.62 30.69 18.41
C MET A 478 -5.69 30.90 19.50
N PRO A 479 -6.99 30.89 19.14
CA PRO A 479 -8.05 30.99 20.14
C PRO A 479 -7.99 29.82 21.14
N GLU A 480 -8.24 30.13 22.41
CA GLU A 480 -8.19 29.16 23.51
C GLU A 480 -9.08 27.93 23.25
N ASP A 481 -10.29 28.14 22.74
CA ASP A 481 -11.23 27.06 22.42
C ASP A 481 -10.66 26.06 21.41
N LYS A 482 -9.85 26.54 20.46
CA LYS A 482 -9.18 25.68 19.48
C LYS A 482 -8.08 24.85 20.16
N ILE A 483 -7.34 25.43 21.10
CA ILE A 483 -6.32 24.73 21.89
C ILE A 483 -6.96 23.66 22.78
N ARG A 484 -8.05 23.97 23.48
CA ARG A 484 -8.79 22.96 24.27
C ARG A 484 -9.25 21.78 23.41
N LYS A 485 -9.73 22.04 22.20
CA LYS A 485 -10.09 20.99 21.23
C LYS A 485 -8.88 20.16 20.80
N VAL A 486 -7.75 20.80 20.51
CA VAL A 486 -6.49 20.10 20.15
C VAL A 486 -6.00 19.22 21.30
N LEU A 487 -6.01 19.72 22.53
CA LEU A 487 -5.65 18.95 23.74
C LEU A 487 -6.58 17.76 23.95
N LYS A 488 -7.88 17.90 23.66
CA LYS A 488 -8.84 16.80 23.73
C LYS A 488 -8.56 15.70 22.69
N ILE A 489 -8.19 16.10 21.47
CA ILE A 489 -7.87 15.19 20.36
C ILE A 489 -6.51 14.49 20.57
N ALA A 490 -5.57 15.14 21.25
CA ALA A 490 -4.23 14.59 21.47
C ALA A 490 -4.20 13.35 22.38
N LYS A 491 -5.25 13.12 23.18
CA LYS A 491 -5.35 11.99 24.11
C LYS A 491 -5.44 10.66 23.36
N GLU A 492 -4.69 9.68 23.83
CA GLU A 492 -4.71 8.31 23.28
C GLU A 492 -5.77 7.47 23.99
N PRO A 493 -6.45 6.55 23.27
CA PRO A 493 -7.37 5.63 23.89
C PRO A 493 -6.62 4.67 24.82
N ILE A 494 -7.27 4.30 25.92
CA ILE A 494 -6.74 3.39 26.93
C ILE A 494 -7.27 1.98 26.63
N SER A 495 -6.47 0.94 26.90
CA SER A 495 -6.92 -0.44 26.74
C SER A 495 -8.02 -0.76 27.74
N MET A 496 -9.04 -1.51 27.33
CA MET A 496 -10.08 -2.01 28.24
C MET A 496 -9.53 -3.04 29.24
N GLU A 497 -8.45 -3.73 28.86
CA GLU A 497 -7.69 -4.67 29.69
C GLU A 497 -6.72 -3.96 30.65
N THR A 498 -6.82 -2.64 30.82
CA THR A 498 -5.99 -1.95 31.81
C THR A 498 -6.52 -2.33 33.20
N PRO A 499 -5.71 -2.98 34.07
CA PRO A 499 -6.16 -3.36 35.40
C PRO A 499 -6.45 -2.11 36.23
N ILE A 500 -7.46 -2.19 37.10
CA ILE A 500 -7.88 -1.08 37.94
C ILE A 500 -7.89 -1.48 39.42
N GLY A 501 -7.09 -0.77 40.23
CA GLY A 501 -6.87 -1.11 41.63
C GLY A 501 -5.78 -2.16 41.84
N ASP A 502 -5.75 -2.75 43.04
CA ASP A 502 -4.78 -3.79 43.43
C ASP A 502 -5.32 -5.22 43.20
N ASP A 503 -6.60 -5.37 42.82
CA ASP A 503 -7.22 -6.66 42.52
C ASP A 503 -6.92 -7.04 41.06
N GLU A 504 -6.17 -8.13 40.85
CA GLU A 504 -5.71 -8.59 39.52
C GLU A 504 -6.86 -8.95 38.55
N ASP A 505 -8.08 -9.17 39.06
CA ASP A 505 -9.24 -9.58 38.25
C ASP A 505 -10.06 -8.40 37.69
N SER A 506 -9.90 -7.18 38.22
CA SER A 506 -10.74 -6.05 37.81
C SER A 506 -10.12 -5.24 36.69
N HIS A 507 -10.78 -5.21 35.53
CA HIS A 507 -10.31 -4.47 34.35
C HIS A 507 -11.18 -3.24 34.10
N LEU A 508 -10.63 -2.21 33.44
CA LEU A 508 -11.38 -1.00 33.08
C LEU A 508 -12.66 -1.32 32.29
N GLY A 509 -12.61 -2.36 31.44
CA GLY A 509 -13.75 -2.81 30.63
C GLY A 509 -14.97 -3.23 31.44
N ASP A 510 -14.80 -3.76 32.65
CA ASP A 510 -15.89 -4.25 33.49
C ASP A 510 -16.79 -3.12 34.01
N PHE A 511 -16.29 -1.87 33.98
CA PHE A 511 -17.00 -0.68 34.45
C PHE A 511 -17.70 0.10 33.33
N ILE A 512 -17.58 -0.33 32.08
CA ILE A 512 -18.20 0.36 30.94
C ILE A 512 -19.64 -0.14 30.78
N GLU A 513 -20.61 0.71 31.13
CA GLU A 513 -22.03 0.39 30.97
C GLU A 513 -22.48 0.42 29.50
N ASP A 514 -23.43 -0.47 29.15
CA ASP A 514 -24.11 -0.43 27.85
C ASP A 514 -25.33 0.51 27.91
N ILE A 515 -25.18 1.69 27.33
CA ILE A 515 -26.22 2.73 27.29
C ILE A 515 -27.29 2.42 26.22
N GLN A 516 -27.01 1.53 25.26
CA GLN A 516 -27.98 1.20 24.20
C GLN A 516 -28.97 0.12 24.62
N ALA A 517 -28.62 -0.69 25.62
CA ALA A 517 -29.52 -1.68 26.17
C ALA A 517 -30.73 -1.00 26.82
N LEU A 518 -31.94 -1.30 26.32
CA LEU A 518 -33.16 -0.88 26.99
C LEU A 518 -33.24 -1.58 28.35
N SER A 519 -33.39 -0.78 29.41
CA SER A 519 -33.66 -1.31 30.73
C SER A 519 -34.93 -2.17 30.71
N PRO A 520 -34.99 -3.29 31.45
CA PRO A 520 -36.22 -4.07 31.62
C PRO A 520 -37.39 -3.21 32.10
N VAL A 521 -37.12 -2.15 32.87
CA VAL A 521 -38.12 -1.17 33.31
C VAL A 521 -38.65 -0.38 32.12
N ASP A 522 -37.78 0.17 31.27
CA ASP A 522 -38.17 0.93 30.09
C ASP A 522 -38.91 0.08 29.06
N SER A 523 -38.53 -1.20 28.93
CA SER A 523 -39.23 -2.16 28.09
C SER A 523 -40.64 -2.45 28.62
N ALA A 524 -40.77 -2.64 29.95
CA ALA A 524 -42.06 -2.87 30.59
C ALA A 524 -42.98 -1.64 30.54
N THR A 525 -42.45 -0.42 30.70
CA THR A 525 -43.23 0.81 30.56
C THR A 525 -43.68 1.04 29.12
N ALA A 526 -42.82 0.76 28.12
CA ALA A 526 -43.17 0.85 26.71
C ALA A 526 -44.27 -0.16 26.31
N GLU A 527 -44.17 -1.41 26.76
CA GLU A 527 -45.21 -2.42 26.49
C GLU A 527 -46.51 -2.11 27.27
N GLY A 528 -46.41 -1.63 28.51
CA GLY A 528 -47.54 -1.15 29.29
C GLY A 528 -48.26 0.03 28.65
N LEU A 529 -47.51 0.98 28.07
CA LEU A 529 -48.06 2.11 27.30
C LEU A 529 -48.77 1.59 26.04
N ARG A 530 -48.19 0.59 25.36
CA ARG A 530 -48.78 -0.02 24.16
C ARG A 530 -50.11 -0.71 24.47
N GLU A 531 -50.18 -1.48 25.54
CA GLU A 531 -51.41 -2.15 25.99
C GLU A 531 -52.48 -1.14 26.42
N SER A 532 -52.10 -0.12 27.20
CA SER A 532 -52.99 0.95 27.62
C SER A 532 -53.55 1.74 26.43
N THR A 533 -52.68 2.04 25.45
CA THR A 533 -53.09 2.70 24.20
C THR A 533 -54.05 1.83 23.39
N ARG A 534 -53.79 0.52 23.30
CA ARG A 534 -54.68 -0.45 22.63
C ARG A 534 -56.06 -0.47 23.28
N SER A 535 -56.12 -0.52 24.61
CA SER A 535 -57.37 -0.52 25.39
C SER A 535 -58.17 0.77 25.18
N VAL A 536 -57.53 1.93 25.30
CA VAL A 536 -58.17 3.25 25.12
C VAL A 536 -58.67 3.47 23.69
N LEU A 537 -57.91 3.01 22.68
CA LEU A 537 -58.34 3.03 21.28
C LEU A 537 -59.49 2.05 21.01
N GLY A 538 -59.63 0.98 21.79
CA GLY A 538 -60.77 0.06 21.73
C GLY A 538 -62.09 0.68 22.20
N GLY A 539 -62.02 1.68 23.09
CA GLY A 539 -63.19 2.44 23.56
C GLY A 539 -63.69 3.55 22.62
N LEU A 540 -63.05 3.72 21.46
CA LEU A 540 -63.52 4.61 20.38
C LEU A 540 -64.41 3.83 19.39
N THR A 541 -65.15 4.56 18.57
CA THR A 541 -65.88 3.90 17.47
C THR A 541 -64.90 3.27 16.48
N ALA A 542 -65.27 2.16 15.82
CA ALA A 542 -64.39 1.44 14.90
C ALA A 542 -63.74 2.34 13.83
N ARG A 543 -64.47 3.34 13.35
CA ARG A 543 -63.98 4.34 12.38
C ARG A 543 -62.97 5.32 12.99
N GLU A 544 -63.20 5.81 14.20
CA GLU A 544 -62.28 6.71 14.91
C GLU A 544 -60.98 5.99 15.31
N SER A 545 -61.09 4.75 15.83
CA SER A 545 -59.95 3.92 16.22
C SER A 545 -59.04 3.60 15.02
N LYS A 546 -59.65 3.16 13.91
CA LYS A 546 -58.90 2.80 12.69
C LYS A 546 -58.24 4.03 12.02
N VAL A 547 -58.88 5.20 12.03
CA VAL A 547 -58.25 6.45 11.57
C VAL A 547 -57.02 6.78 12.41
N LEU A 548 -57.09 6.71 13.75
CA LEU A 548 -55.93 7.01 14.61
C LEU A 548 -54.81 5.97 14.47
N ARG A 549 -55.13 4.67 14.37
CA ARG A 549 -54.12 3.61 14.18
C ARG A 549 -53.34 3.80 12.88
N MET A 550 -54.04 4.06 11.78
CA MET A 550 -53.40 4.28 10.46
C MET A 550 -52.64 5.60 10.42
N ARG A 551 -53.16 6.66 11.07
CA ARG A 551 -52.53 7.98 11.08
C ARG A 551 -51.21 8.01 11.85
N PHE A 552 -51.15 7.34 13.00
CA PHE A 552 -49.99 7.36 13.91
C PHE A 552 -49.14 6.08 13.84
N GLY A 553 -49.47 5.14 12.94
CA GLY A 553 -48.74 3.88 12.80
C GLY A 553 -48.89 2.92 14.01
N ILE A 554 -49.95 3.07 14.81
CA ILE A 554 -50.15 2.23 16.00
C ILE A 554 -50.58 0.83 15.54
N GLU A 555 -49.76 -0.18 15.83
CA GLU A 555 -49.90 -1.57 15.35
C GLU A 555 -49.76 -1.73 13.83
N MET A 556 -49.11 -0.78 13.17
CA MET A 556 -48.79 -0.83 11.75
C MET A 556 -47.32 -0.53 11.54
N ASN A 557 -46.76 -1.03 10.45
CA ASN A 557 -45.35 -0.82 10.15
C ASN A 557 -45.04 0.63 9.73
N THR A 558 -46.05 1.37 9.26
CA THR A 558 -45.91 2.75 8.79
C THR A 558 -47.11 3.60 9.18
N ASP A 559 -46.87 4.89 9.41
CA ASP A 559 -47.89 5.92 9.46
C ASP A 559 -48.42 6.24 8.05
N HIS A 560 -49.67 6.69 7.96
CA HIS A 560 -50.32 7.01 6.70
C HIS A 560 -50.73 8.49 6.68
N THR A 561 -50.66 9.11 5.50
CA THR A 561 -51.08 10.50 5.31
C THR A 561 -52.61 10.64 5.42
N LEU A 562 -53.11 11.85 5.73
CA LEU A 562 -54.57 12.11 5.77
C LEU A 562 -55.27 11.79 4.44
N GLU A 563 -54.54 11.91 3.33
CA GLU A 563 -55.04 11.62 1.99
C GLU A 563 -55.09 10.11 1.72
N GLU A 564 -54.06 9.36 2.11
CA GLU A 564 -54.05 7.89 2.03
C GLU A 564 -55.12 7.25 2.91
N VAL A 565 -55.27 7.73 4.14
CA VAL A 565 -56.36 7.31 5.03
C VAL A 565 -57.72 7.67 4.43
N GLY A 566 -57.82 8.85 3.78
CA GLY A 566 -59.03 9.27 3.07
C GLY A 566 -59.43 8.33 1.94
N LYS A 567 -58.45 7.88 1.13
CA LYS A 567 -58.66 6.90 0.06
C LYS A 567 -59.18 5.57 0.59
N GLN A 568 -58.69 5.09 1.74
CA GLN A 568 -59.14 3.80 2.31
C GLN A 568 -60.56 3.84 2.92
N PHE A 569 -61.05 5.02 3.28
CA PHE A 569 -62.39 5.21 3.84
C PHE A 569 -63.39 5.80 2.82
N ASP A 570 -62.99 5.98 1.56
CA ASP A 570 -63.75 6.65 0.49
C ASP A 570 -64.26 8.05 0.90
N VAL A 571 -63.39 8.82 1.54
CA VAL A 571 -63.74 10.07 2.23
C VAL A 571 -62.68 11.13 1.96
N THR A 572 -63.10 12.41 1.90
CA THR A 572 -62.18 13.51 1.67
C THR A 572 -61.16 13.66 2.82
N ARG A 573 -59.95 14.13 2.47
CA ARG A 573 -58.88 14.46 3.43
C ARG A 573 -59.38 15.27 4.63
N GLU A 574 -60.18 16.31 4.38
CA GLU A 574 -60.70 17.19 5.42
C GLU A 574 -61.65 16.46 6.38
N ARG A 575 -62.40 15.48 5.87
CA ARG A 575 -63.29 14.68 6.71
C ARG A 575 -62.52 13.69 7.59
N ILE A 576 -61.37 13.16 7.16
CA ILE A 576 -60.48 12.38 8.03
C ILE A 576 -59.90 13.27 9.13
N ARG A 577 -59.46 14.49 8.81
CA ARG A 577 -58.97 15.47 9.80
C ARG A 577 -60.02 15.79 10.88
N GLN A 578 -61.29 15.93 10.47
CA GLN A 578 -62.40 16.13 11.42
C GLN A 578 -62.62 14.91 12.32
N ILE A 579 -62.53 13.69 11.78
CA ILE A 579 -62.67 12.45 12.55
C ILE A 579 -61.51 12.31 13.55
N GLU A 580 -60.28 12.60 13.13
CA GLU A 580 -59.09 12.62 13.98
C GLU A 580 -59.25 13.63 15.13
N ALA A 581 -59.56 14.89 14.83
CA ALA A 581 -59.74 15.93 15.84
C ALA A 581 -60.86 15.58 16.84
N LYS A 582 -61.95 14.97 16.34
CA LYS A 582 -63.05 14.49 17.19
C LYS A 582 -62.62 13.32 18.08
N ALA A 583 -61.84 12.38 17.55
CA ALA A 583 -61.31 11.25 18.31
C ALA A 583 -60.33 11.72 19.39
N LEU A 584 -59.37 12.59 19.05
CA LEU A 584 -58.44 13.19 20.02
C LEU A 584 -59.19 13.99 21.11
N ARG A 585 -60.24 14.74 20.75
CA ARG A 585 -61.07 15.44 21.74
C ARG A 585 -61.78 14.49 22.71
N LYS A 586 -62.23 13.32 22.24
CA LYS A 586 -62.82 12.27 23.10
C LYS A 586 -61.77 11.62 24.01
N LEU A 587 -60.57 11.40 23.50
CA LEU A 587 -59.45 10.83 24.27
C LEU A 587 -58.93 11.79 25.36
N ARG A 588 -59.08 13.10 25.17
CA ARG A 588 -58.76 14.14 26.17
C ARG A 588 -59.74 14.23 27.34
N HIS A 589 -60.85 13.49 27.32
CA HIS A 589 -61.78 13.49 28.45
C HIS A 589 -61.14 12.77 29.66
N PRO A 590 -61.19 13.33 30.89
CA PRO A 590 -60.48 12.82 32.07
C PRO A 590 -60.61 11.31 32.27
N SER A 591 -61.85 10.80 32.17
CA SER A 591 -62.16 9.36 32.32
C SER A 591 -61.38 8.42 31.38
N ARG A 592 -60.85 8.90 30.25
CA ARG A 592 -60.06 8.13 29.29
C ARG A 592 -58.59 8.54 29.29
N SER A 593 -58.30 9.81 29.54
CA SER A 593 -56.92 10.31 29.59
C SER A 593 -56.18 9.88 30.86
N ASP A 594 -56.86 9.64 31.98
CA ASP A 594 -56.21 9.31 33.26
C ASP A 594 -55.36 8.03 33.18
N HIS A 595 -55.78 7.05 32.36
CA HIS A 595 -55.03 5.80 32.12
C HIS A 595 -53.74 6.02 31.31
N LEU A 596 -53.71 7.04 30.44
CA LEU A 596 -52.53 7.37 29.62
C LEU A 596 -51.66 8.46 30.25
N ARG A 597 -52.22 9.23 31.19
CA ARG A 597 -51.54 10.32 31.87
C ARG A 597 -50.42 9.84 32.78
N GLY A 598 -50.52 8.62 33.32
CA GLY A 598 -49.47 8.01 34.13
C GLY A 598 -48.20 7.63 33.36
N PHE A 599 -48.24 7.60 32.01
CA PHE A 599 -47.07 7.35 31.15
C PHE A 599 -46.44 8.65 30.61
N LEU A 600 -47.04 9.80 30.92
CA LEU A 600 -46.41 11.09 30.66
C LEU A 600 -45.56 11.40 31.88
N ASP A 601 -44.30 10.99 31.86
CA ASP A 601 -43.34 11.38 32.89
C ASP A 601 -43.34 12.92 33.02
N GLU A 602 -43.41 13.45 34.24
CA GLU A 602 -43.26 14.89 34.54
C GLU A 602 -41.81 15.41 34.26
N GLN A 603 -40.99 14.65 33.53
CA GLN A 603 -39.59 14.96 33.22
C GLN A 603 -39.43 15.85 31.96
N GLY A 604 -40.37 16.78 31.75
CA GLY A 604 -40.24 17.86 30.76
C GLY A 604 -39.94 19.24 31.35
N SER A 605 -39.90 19.37 32.68
CA SER A 605 -39.78 20.67 33.38
C SER A 605 -38.55 20.83 34.28
N SER A 606 -37.58 19.91 34.20
CA SER A 606 -36.33 20.04 34.95
C SER A 606 -35.16 19.45 34.15
N SER A 607 -34.68 20.22 33.17
CA SER A 607 -33.33 20.16 32.60
C SER A 607 -33.02 21.52 31.98
#